data_AF-A0A554RTS9-F1
#
_entry.id   AF-A0A554RTS9-F1
#
_cell.length_a   1.000
_cell.length_b   1.000
_cell.length_c   1.000
_cell.angle_alpha   90.00
_cell.angle_beta   90.00
_cell.angle_gamma   90.00
#
_symmetry.space_group_name_H-M   'P 1'
#
loop_
_entity.id
_entity.type
_entity.pdbx_description
1 polymer ?
#
loop_
_entity_poly.entity_id
_entity_poly.type
_entity_poly.pdbx_seq_one_letter_code
_entity_poly.pdbx_strand_id
1 'polypeptide(L)'
;MYGTVQPGYSPAAQSRPSEILRSITRQAAERGRLVVTPEQAAAHVLVANIGVTLRQIVLDEEDRVLSVAIREGVIAAITGAAALGGDSDAVRDLIERAASRPEVLGPTETRLFIEWAQRLDGA
;
A
#
# COMPACT_ATOMS: atom_id res chain seq x y z
N MET A 1 31.50 -22.41 14.09
CA MET A 1 30.55 -22.31 12.97
C MET A 1 29.09 -22.38 13.43
N TYR A 2 28.76 -21.85 14.62
CA TYR A 2 27.38 -21.49 15.00
C TYR A 2 27.53 -20.31 15.94
N GLY A 3 27.40 -19.09 15.40
CA GLY A 3 27.15 -17.94 16.26
C GLY A 3 25.80 -18.21 16.90
N THR A 4 25.74 -18.24 18.22
CA THR A 4 24.50 -18.47 18.97
C THR A 4 23.52 -17.36 18.59
N VAL A 5 22.65 -17.62 17.63
CA VAL A 5 21.61 -16.67 17.21
C VAL A 5 20.58 -16.68 18.32
N GLN A 6 20.72 -15.76 19.28
CA GLN A 6 19.79 -15.65 20.38
C GLN A 6 18.50 -14.99 19.90
N PRO A 7 17.32 -15.62 20.07
CA PRO A 7 16.04 -14.97 19.75
C PRO A 7 15.93 -13.61 20.44
N GLY A 8 15.57 -12.58 19.68
CA GLY A 8 15.49 -11.20 20.16
C GLY A 8 16.80 -10.41 20.11
N TYR A 9 17.94 -11.03 19.78
CA TYR A 9 19.20 -10.32 19.55
C TYR A 9 19.22 -9.72 18.14
N SER A 10 19.36 -8.40 18.03
CA SER A 10 19.54 -7.69 16.76
C SER A 10 20.97 -7.12 16.70
N PRO A 11 21.83 -7.56 15.76
CA PRO A 11 23.20 -7.06 15.63
C PRO A 11 23.23 -5.58 15.29
N ALA A 12 24.29 -4.86 15.69
CA ALA A 12 24.47 -3.44 15.38
C ALA A 12 24.37 -3.12 13.87
N ALA A 13 24.77 -4.03 12.99
CA ALA A 13 24.64 -3.87 11.54
C ALA A 13 23.17 -3.81 11.06
N GLN A 14 22.23 -4.42 11.80
CA GLN A 14 20.79 -4.32 11.51
C GLN A 14 20.18 -2.99 11.99
N SER A 15 20.80 -2.27 12.93
CA SER A 15 20.18 -1.06 13.50
C SER A 15 20.04 0.05 12.47
N ARG A 16 21.08 0.30 11.67
CA ARG A 16 21.11 1.40 10.69
C ARG A 16 20.04 1.27 9.59
N PRO A 17 19.86 0.14 8.89
CA PRO A 17 18.77 -0.01 7.93
C PRO A 17 17.39 0.15 8.57
N SER A 18 17.17 -0.40 9.77
CA SER A 18 15.90 -0.25 10.49
C SER A 18 15.63 1.19 10.91
N GLU A 19 16.65 1.94 11.32
CA GLU A 19 16.55 3.38 11.63
C GLU A 19 16.18 4.20 10.39
N ILE A 20 16.82 3.93 9.25
CA ILE A 20 16.50 4.59 7.98
C ILE A 20 15.04 4.34 7.60
N LEU A 21 14.58 3.08 7.66
CA LEU A 21 13.19 2.75 7.36
C LEU A 21 12.22 3.49 8.29
N ARG A 22 12.48 3.54 9.59
CA ARG A 22 11.67 4.30 10.56
C ARG A 22 11.66 5.80 10.28
N SER A 23 12.79 6.36 9.84
CA SER A 23 12.87 7.77 9.43
C SER A 23 11.98 8.03 8.20
N ILE A 24 12.01 7.15 7.20
CA ILE A 24 11.18 7.27 6.00
C ILE A 24 9.70 7.18 6.34
N THR A 25 9.29 6.22 7.19
CA THR A 25 7.88 6.07 7.55
C THR A 25 7.39 7.24 8.40
N ARG A 26 8.23 7.81 9.27
CA ARG A 26 7.91 9.04 10.00
C ARG A 26 7.67 10.23 9.06
N GLN A 27 8.55 10.43 8.08
CA GLN A 27 8.37 11.48 7.07
C GLN A 27 7.10 11.27 6.23
N ALA A 28 6.72 10.02 5.95
CA ALA A 28 5.47 9.72 5.26
C ALA A 28 4.25 10.06 6.13
N ALA A 29 4.30 9.76 7.42
CA ALA A 29 3.25 10.13 8.38
C ALA A 29 3.09 11.66 8.52
N GLU A 30 4.21 12.39 8.63
CA GLU A 30 4.23 13.86 8.68
C GLU A 30 3.58 14.50 7.45
N ARG A 31 3.62 13.82 6.31
CA ARG A 31 2.98 14.24 5.05
C ARG A 31 1.55 13.71 4.88
N GLY A 32 0.97 13.06 5.89
CA GLY A 32 -0.38 12.51 5.85
C GLY A 32 -0.56 11.36 4.85
N ARG A 33 0.51 10.62 4.52
CA ARG A 33 0.49 9.57 3.47
C ARG A 33 0.23 8.16 4.01
N LEU A 34 0.13 7.98 5.33
CA LEU A 34 -0.07 6.68 5.94
C LEU A 34 -1.48 6.57 6.55
N VAL A 35 -2.08 5.40 6.42
CA VAL A 35 -3.34 5.04 7.10
C VAL A 35 -3.11 4.25 8.40
N VAL A 36 -1.84 3.98 8.72
CA VAL A 36 -1.36 3.30 9.93
C VAL A 36 -0.26 4.11 10.61
N THR A 37 0.15 3.74 11.82
CA THR A 37 1.28 4.43 12.49
C THR A 37 2.60 4.21 11.74
N PRO A 38 3.57 5.14 11.81
CA PRO A 38 4.86 4.98 11.14
C PRO A 38 5.64 3.74 11.62
N GLU A 39 5.46 3.32 12.88
CA GLU A 39 6.04 2.10 13.43
C GLU A 39 5.39 0.85 12.81
N GLN A 40 4.06 0.84 12.68
CA GLN A 40 3.35 -0.24 12.00
C GLN A 40 3.75 -0.32 10.53
N ALA A 41 3.83 0.81 9.82
CA ALA A 41 4.28 0.83 8.42
C ALA A 41 5.67 0.22 8.25
N ALA A 42 6.62 0.58 9.13
CA ALA A 42 7.97 0.02 9.11
C ALA A 42 7.97 -1.49 9.38
N ALA A 43 7.14 -1.95 10.32
CA ALA A 43 6.99 -3.37 10.62
C ALA A 43 6.44 -4.17 9.43
N HIS A 44 5.42 -3.66 8.73
CA HIS A 44 4.86 -4.31 7.53
C HIS A 44 5.94 -4.50 6.44
N VAL A 45 6.68 -3.42 6.13
CA VAL A 45 7.76 -3.48 5.14
C VAL A 45 8.83 -4.50 5.56
N LEU A 46 9.23 -4.50 6.83
CA LEU A 46 10.28 -5.38 7.32
C LEU A 46 9.86 -6.86 7.26
N VAL A 47 8.67 -7.20 7.76
CA VAL A 47 8.18 -8.59 7.78
C VAL A 47 8.00 -9.12 6.36
N ALA A 48 7.47 -8.31 5.44
CA ALA A 48 7.33 -8.68 4.03
C ALA A 48 8.70 -8.93 3.37
N ASN A 49 9.66 -8.03 3.56
CA ASN A 49 11.01 -8.19 3.04
C ASN A 49 11.70 -9.45 3.59
N ILE A 50 11.55 -9.74 4.89
CA ILE A 50 12.08 -10.96 5.50
C ILE A 50 11.48 -12.19 4.83
N GLY A 51 10.15 -12.27 4.71
CA GLY A 51 9.48 -13.43 4.10
C GLY A 51 9.88 -13.65 2.64
N VAL A 52 9.88 -12.58 1.83
CA VAL A 52 10.27 -12.63 0.41
C VAL A 52 11.74 -13.03 0.25
N THR A 53 12.62 -12.51 1.11
CA THR A 53 14.06 -12.84 1.07
C THR A 53 14.29 -14.29 1.48
N LEU A 54 13.68 -14.75 2.57
CA LEU A 54 13.82 -16.13 3.04
C LEU A 54 13.32 -17.13 1.99
N ARG A 55 12.20 -16.84 1.32
CA ARG A 55 11.71 -17.68 0.21
C ARG A 55 12.75 -17.80 -0.90
N GLN A 56 13.33 -16.69 -1.34
CA GLN A 56 14.33 -16.69 -2.42
C GLN A 56 15.60 -17.43 -2.03
N ILE A 57 16.06 -17.30 -0.76
CA ILE A 57 17.19 -18.07 -0.25
C ILE A 57 16.89 -19.57 -0.24
N VAL A 58 15.70 -19.97 0.20
CA VAL A 58 15.31 -21.38 0.29
C VAL A 58 15.19 -22.02 -1.09
N LEU A 59 14.70 -21.27 -2.08
CA LEU A 59 14.55 -21.75 -3.45
C LEU A 59 15.81 -21.60 -4.30
N ASP A 60 16.80 -20.83 -3.82
CA ASP A 60 18.01 -20.44 -4.57
C ASP A 60 17.70 -19.81 -5.93
N GLU A 61 16.61 -19.04 -6.00
CA GLU A 61 16.11 -18.43 -7.24
C GLU A 61 15.52 -17.05 -6.96
N GLU A 62 15.87 -16.07 -7.82
CA GLU A 62 15.24 -14.74 -7.77
C GLU A 62 13.82 -14.79 -8.35
N ASP A 63 12.86 -14.34 -7.55
CA ASP A 63 11.48 -14.12 -8.00
C ASP A 63 11.17 -12.63 -8.01
N ARG A 64 11.56 -11.97 -9.11
CA ARG A 64 11.41 -10.53 -9.27
C ARG A 64 9.95 -10.10 -9.31
N VAL A 65 9.10 -10.91 -9.94
CA VAL A 65 7.65 -10.64 -10.08
C VAL A 65 6.99 -10.65 -8.72
N LEU A 66 7.25 -11.66 -7.90
CA LEU A 66 6.73 -11.72 -6.53
C LEU A 66 7.26 -10.55 -5.67
N SER A 67 8.55 -10.25 -5.76
CA SER A 67 9.16 -9.16 -5.00
C SER A 67 8.51 -7.81 -5.29
N VAL A 68 8.21 -7.53 -6.57
CA VAL A 68 7.47 -6.33 -6.98
C VAL A 68 6.04 -6.36 -6.45
N ALA A 69 5.32 -7.48 -6.65
CA ALA A 69 3.93 -7.59 -6.21
C ALA A 69 3.76 -7.38 -4.70
N ILE A 70 4.63 -7.98 -3.89
CA ILE A 70 4.61 -7.82 -2.43
C ILE A 70 4.95 -6.38 -2.02
N ARG A 71 5.94 -5.74 -2.68
CA ARG A 71 6.26 -4.34 -2.42
C ARG A 71 5.05 -3.44 -2.65
N GLU A 72 4.40 -3.55 -3.80
CA GLU A 72 3.23 -2.74 -4.12
C GLU A 72 2.07 -3.02 -3.18
N GLY A 73 1.80 -4.29 -2.85
CA GLY A 73 0.75 -4.67 -1.89
C GLY A 73 0.98 -4.08 -0.49
N VAL A 74 2.22 -4.11 0.00
CA VAL A 74 2.57 -3.51 1.29
C VAL A 74 2.43 -1.99 1.26
N ILE A 75 2.92 -1.32 0.20
CA ILE A 75 2.75 0.14 0.04
C ILE A 75 1.27 0.48 0.03
N ALA A 76 0.46 -0.25 -0.72
CA ALA A 76 -0.97 -0.03 -0.83
C ALA A 76 -1.70 -0.24 0.51
N ALA A 77 -1.30 -1.23 1.30
CA ALA A 77 -1.85 -1.48 2.63
C ALA A 77 -1.51 -0.37 3.64
N ILE A 78 -0.27 0.13 3.65
CA ILE A 78 0.17 1.15 4.63
C ILE A 78 -0.24 2.58 4.23
N THR A 79 -0.49 2.83 2.94
CA THR A 79 -0.94 4.13 2.41
C THR A 79 -2.44 4.21 2.16
N GLY A 80 -3.15 3.08 2.20
CA GLY A 80 -4.55 3.00 1.80
C GLY A 80 -4.78 3.08 0.29
N ALA A 81 -3.72 3.09 -0.54
CA ALA A 81 -3.88 3.11 -1.99
C ALA A 81 -4.61 1.87 -2.54
N ALA A 82 -4.65 0.75 -1.80
CA ALA A 82 -5.46 -0.40 -2.18
C ALA A 82 -6.97 -0.13 -2.08
N ALA A 83 -7.42 0.77 -1.19
CA ALA A 83 -8.81 1.23 -1.17
C ALA A 83 -9.17 2.07 -2.40
N LEU A 84 -8.17 2.53 -3.15
CA LEU A 84 -8.30 3.18 -4.46
C LEU A 84 -8.05 2.18 -5.61
N GLY A 85 -7.69 0.93 -5.31
CA GLY A 85 -7.25 -0.09 -6.26
C GLY A 85 -8.38 -0.84 -6.97
N GLY A 86 -9.63 -0.56 -6.63
CA GLY A 86 -10.74 -0.74 -7.54
C GLY A 86 -11.10 0.62 -8.09
N ASP A 87 -10.34 1.18 -9.05
CA ASP A 87 -10.70 2.45 -9.69
C ASP A 87 -12.15 2.39 -10.21
N SER A 88 -12.56 1.23 -10.74
CA SER A 88 -13.95 0.95 -11.12
C SER A 88 -14.93 0.90 -9.94
N ASP A 89 -14.53 0.41 -8.76
CA ASP A 89 -15.38 0.44 -7.56
C ASP A 89 -15.52 1.87 -7.01
N ALA A 90 -14.45 2.66 -7.01
CA ALA A 90 -14.50 4.06 -6.58
C ALA A 90 -15.33 4.92 -7.55
N VAL A 91 -15.20 4.71 -8.86
CA VAL A 91 -16.05 5.36 -9.88
C VAL A 91 -17.51 4.94 -9.73
N ARG A 92 -17.78 3.66 -9.47
CA ARG A 92 -19.14 3.14 -9.23
C ARG A 92 -19.78 3.73 -7.99
N ASP A 93 -19.06 3.82 -6.88
CA ASP A 93 -19.53 4.45 -5.64
C ASP A 93 -19.87 5.94 -5.85
N LEU A 94 -19.05 6.65 -6.65
CA LEU A 94 -19.29 8.05 -7.02
C LEU A 94 -20.54 8.21 -7.90
N ILE A 95 -20.74 7.32 -8.88
CA ILE A 95 -21.95 7.27 -9.72
C ILE A 95 -23.19 7.02 -8.86
N GLU A 96 -23.15 6.04 -7.94
CA GLU A 96 -24.27 5.71 -7.06
C GLU A 96 -24.62 6.87 -6.13
N ARG A 97 -23.60 7.53 -5.58
CA ARG A 97 -23.80 8.69 -4.71
C ARG A 97 -24.36 9.90 -5.45
N ALA A 98 -23.99 10.11 -6.71
CA ALA A 98 -24.56 11.16 -7.55
C ALA A 98 -26.02 10.83 -7.94
N ALA A 99 -26.31 9.59 -8.32
CA ALA A 99 -27.63 9.15 -8.73
C ALA A 99 -28.66 9.15 -7.57
N SER A 100 -28.21 8.87 -6.34
CA SER A 100 -29.07 8.88 -5.15
C SER A 100 -29.37 10.28 -4.62
N ARG A 101 -28.65 11.32 -5.09
CA ARG A 101 -28.79 12.72 -4.66
C ARG A 101 -28.67 13.71 -5.83
N PRO A 102 -29.57 13.63 -6.83
CA PRO A 102 -29.49 14.47 -8.02
C PRO A 102 -29.61 15.97 -7.74
N GLU A 103 -30.14 16.35 -6.57
CA GLU A 103 -30.26 17.73 -6.10
C GLU A 103 -28.94 18.41 -5.74
N VAL A 104 -27.87 17.63 -5.48
CA VAL A 104 -26.57 18.18 -5.07
C VAL A 104 -25.85 18.88 -6.23
N LEU A 105 -25.88 18.26 -7.41
CA LEU A 105 -25.28 18.81 -8.63
C LEU A 105 -26.31 19.50 -9.53
N GLY A 106 -27.59 19.13 -9.38
CA GLY A 106 -28.62 19.42 -10.36
C GLY A 106 -28.87 18.22 -11.28
N PRO A 107 -30.11 18.01 -11.75
CA PRO A 107 -30.47 16.82 -12.51
C PRO A 107 -29.76 16.70 -13.87
N THR A 108 -29.39 17.82 -14.49
CA THR A 108 -28.66 17.84 -15.78
C THR A 108 -27.19 17.51 -15.57
N GLU A 109 -26.59 18.13 -14.56
CA GLU A 109 -25.18 17.99 -14.17
C GLU A 109 -24.92 16.57 -13.65
N THR A 110 -25.85 16.00 -12.88
CA THR A 110 -25.79 14.61 -12.43
C THR A 110 -25.76 13.64 -13.62
N ARG A 111 -26.56 13.89 -14.66
CA ARG A 111 -26.58 13.05 -15.87
C ARG A 111 -25.27 13.14 -16.64
N LEU A 112 -24.75 14.35 -16.84
CA LEU A 112 -23.46 14.57 -17.51
C LEU A 112 -22.31 13.93 -16.75
N PHE A 113 -22.29 14.05 -15.41
CA PHE A 113 -21.28 13.42 -14.57
C PHE A 113 -21.27 11.89 -14.74
N ILE A 114 -22.43 11.24 -14.68
CA ILE A 114 -22.54 9.78 -14.85
C ILE A 114 -22.05 9.36 -16.23
N GLU A 115 -22.44 10.08 -17.28
CA GLU A 115 -22.03 9.79 -18.66
C GLU A 115 -20.51 9.92 -18.86
N TRP A 116 -19.89 10.95 -18.29
CA TRP A 116 -18.43 11.13 -18.37
C TRP A 116 -17.66 10.12 -17.52
N ALA A 117 -18.15 9.81 -16.31
CA ALA A 117 -17.54 8.81 -15.43
C ALA A 117 -17.53 7.42 -16.09
N GLN A 118 -18.63 7.02 -16.73
CA GLN A 118 -18.72 5.75 -17.48
C GLN A 118 -17.78 5.71 -18.69
N ARG A 119 -17.60 6.82 -19.40
CA ARG A 119 -16.64 6.91 -20.51
C ARG A 119 -15.20 6.79 -20.05
N LEU A 120 -14.87 7.36 -18.89
CA LEU A 120 -13.53 7.28 -18.31
C LEU A 120 -13.23 5.89 -17.74
N ASP A 121 -14.22 5.20 -17.16
CA ASP A 121 -14.06 3.82 -16.64
C ASP A 121 -13.94 2.77 -17.77
N GLY A 122 -14.51 3.05 -18.95
CA GLY A 122 -14.44 2.18 -20.12
C GLY A 122 -13.27 2.43 -21.08
N ALA A 123 -12.39 3.40 -20.78
CA ALA A 123 -11.25 3.80 -21.61
C ALA A 123 -9.92 3.23 -21.08
#